data_AF-A0A3M2BAL5-F1
#
_entry.id   AF-A0A3M2BAL5-F1
#
_cell.length_a   1.000
_cell.length_b   1.000
_cell.length_c   1.000
_cell.angle_alpha   90.00
_cell.angle_beta   90.00
_cell.angle_gamma   90.00
#
_symmetry.space_group_name_H-M   'P 1'
#
loop_
_entity.id
_entity.type
_entity.pdbx_description
1 polymer ?
#
loop_
_entity_poly.entity_id
_entity_poly.type
_entity_poly.pdbx_seq_one_letter_code
_entity_poly.pdbx_strand_id
1 'polypeptide(L)' 'MLIGYARVSTDDQNLDLQRDALQACGCKRIFEDTQSGARASRPGLQEALDYARPEDTLVVW' A
#
# COMPACT_ATOMS: atom_id res chain seq x y z
N MET A 1 5.43 -13.70 -2.65
CA MET A 1 4.74 -12.79 -3.63
C MET A 1 5.01 -11.35 -3.24
N LEU A 2 5.03 -10.41 -4.20
CA LEU A 2 5.14 -8.98 -3.89
C LEU A 2 3.76 -8.38 -3.67
N ILE A 3 3.57 -7.79 -2.49
CA ILE A 3 2.37 -7.08 -2.09
C ILE A 3 2.75 -5.60 -1.97
N GLY A 4 1.99 -4.72 -2.60
CA GLY A 4 2.18 -3.28 -2.53
C GLY A 4 1.27 -2.66 -1.48
N TYR A 5 1.78 -1.64 -0.78
CA TYR A 5 0.98 -0.76 0.06
C TYR A 5 1.35 0.69 -0.22
N ALA A 6 0.34 1.53 -0.47
CA ALA A 6 0.48 2.95 -0.77
C ALA A 6 -0.32 3.78 0.24
N ARG A 7 0.17 4.97 0.61
CA ARG A 7 -0.58 5.87 1.50
C ARG A 7 -0.47 7.32 1.10
N VAL A 8 -1.63 7.99 1.04
CA VAL A 8 -1.73 9.43 0.89
C VAL A 8 -2.38 10.08 2.10
N SER A 9 -1.98 11.31 2.40
CA SER A 9 -2.50 12.11 3.52
C SER A 9 -3.74 12.92 3.14
N THR A 10 -3.97 13.13 1.84
CA THR A 10 -5.09 13.88 1.25
C THR A 10 -5.35 13.36 -0.17
N ASP A 11 -6.59 13.40 -0.65
CA ASP A 11 -6.98 12.94 -2.00
C ASP A 11 -6.24 13.65 -3.16
N ASP A 12 -5.73 14.86 -2.94
CA ASP A 12 -4.91 15.61 -3.91
C ASP A 12 -3.51 15.02 -4.15
N GLN A 13 -3.08 14.05 -3.35
CA GLN A 13 -1.83 13.34 -3.62
C GLN A 13 -2.07 12.24 -4.64
N ASN A 14 -1.27 12.25 -5.71
CA ASN A 14 -1.46 11.38 -6.85
C ASN A 14 -1.18 9.90 -6.50
N LEU A 15 -2.24 9.18 -6.14
CA LEU A 15 -2.22 7.74 -5.90
C LEU A 15 -1.77 6.95 -7.14
N ASP A 16 -2.00 7.47 -8.34
CA ASP A 16 -1.69 6.77 -9.58
C ASP A 16 -0.18 6.61 -9.77
N LEU A 17 0.64 7.60 -9.39
CA LEU A 17 2.10 7.45 -9.40
C LEU A 17 2.61 6.36 -8.45
N GLN A 18 1.94 6.20 -7.30
CA GLN A 18 2.32 5.18 -6.30
C GLN A 18 1.92 3.80 -6.81
N ARG A 19 0.69 3.70 -7.36
CA ARG A 19 0.19 2.48 -8.00
C ARG A 19 1.10 2.05 -9.13
N ASP A 20 1.47 2.95 -10.03
CA ASP A 20 2.35 2.67 -11.16
C ASP A 20 3.73 2.19 -10.69
N ALA A 21 4.32 2.83 -9.67
CA ALA A 21 5.59 2.41 -9.10
C ALA A 21 5.51 1.01 -8.45
N LEU A 22 4.44 0.73 -7.72
CA LEU A 22 4.22 -0.58 -7.09
C LEU A 22 3.96 -1.67 -8.14
N GLN A 23 3.19 -1.37 -9.18
CA GLN A 23 2.97 -2.27 -10.31
C GLN A 23 4.27 -2.54 -11.07
N ALA A 24 5.09 -1.52 -11.33
CA ALA A 24 6.38 -1.66 -11.98
C ALA A 24 7.37 -2.49 -11.15
N CYS A 25 7.27 -2.46 -9.82
CA CYS A 25 8.02 -3.33 -8.92
C CYS A 25 7.56 -4.81 -9.00
N GLY A 26 6.42 -5.08 -9.65
CA GLY A 26 5.85 -6.43 -9.77
C GLY A 26 4.90 -6.79 -8.62
N CYS A 27 4.38 -5.79 -7.88
CA CYS A 27 3.38 -6.03 -6.85
C CYS A 27 2.09 -6.57 -7.50
N LYS A 28 1.69 -7.76 -7.09
CA LYS A 28 0.50 -8.44 -7.65
C LYS A 28 -0.80 -7.99 -7.00
N ARG A 29 -0.72 -7.46 -5.79
CA ARG A 29 -1.85 -6.90 -5.03
C ARG A 29 -1.39 -5.60 -4.40
N ILE A 30 -2.21 -4.55 -4.49
CA ILE A 30 -1.90 -3.24 -3.94
C ILE A 30 -3.02 -2.86 -2.97
N PHE A 31 -2.64 -2.42 -1.78
CA PHE A 31 -3.52 -1.90 -0.74
C PHE A 31 -3.23 -0.43 -0.51
N GLU A 32 -4.24 0.35 -0.14
CA GLU A 32 -4.13 1.81 -0.16
C GLU A 32 -4.85 2.42 1.03
N ASP A 33 -4.25 3.45 1.62
CA ASP A 33 -4.87 4.25 2.68
C ASP A 33 -4.87 5.73 2.30
N THR A 34 -6.05 6.36 2.37
CA THR A 34 -6.21 7.81 2.27
C THR A 34 -6.40 8.37 3.68
N GLN A 35 -5.27 8.57 4.36
CA GLN A 35 -5.27 9.06 5.73
C GLN A 35 -3.95 9.74 6.12
N SER A 36 -4.02 10.83 6.89
CA SER A 36 -2.83 11.53 7.36
C SER A 36 -1.95 10.61 8.21
N GLY A 37 -0.63 10.74 8.06
CA GLY A 37 0.34 9.87 8.74
C GLY A 37 0.32 9.98 10.27
N ALA A 38 -0.34 11.02 10.80
CA ALA A 38 -0.57 11.24 12.22
C ALA A 38 -1.66 10.32 12.81
N ARG A 39 -2.53 9.72 11.98
CA ARG A 39 -3.52 8.75 12.45
C ARG A 39 -2.89 7.37 12.53
N ALA A 40 -3.10 6.71 13.66
CA ALA A 40 -2.63 5.34 13.91
C ALA A 40 -3.47 4.28 13.17
N SER A 41 -4.72 4.60 12.82
CA SER A 41 -5.59 3.70 12.07
C SER A 41 -5.14 3.63 10.61
N ARG A 42 -4.80 2.43 10.16
CA ARG A 42 -4.37 2.11 8.79
C ARG A 42 -5.07 0.83 8.33
N PRO A 43 -6.36 0.91 7.97
CA PRO A 43 -7.12 -0.27 7.57
C PRO A 43 -6.52 -0.95 6.34
N GLY A 44 -6.06 -0.18 5.34
CA GLY A 44 -5.39 -0.74 4.17
C GLY A 44 -4.10 -1.47 4.50
N LEU A 45 -3.29 -0.95 5.43
CA LEU A 45 -2.10 -1.65 5.91
C LEU A 45 -2.45 -2.94 6.65
N GLN A 46 -3.48 -2.90 7.50
CA GLN A 46 -3.92 -4.09 8.23
C GLN A 46 -4.39 -5.18 7.27
N GLU A 47 -5.19 -4.83 6.26
CA GLU A 47 -5.61 -5.76 5.21
C GLU A 47 -4.43 -6.34 4.44
N ALA A 48 -3.40 -5.53 4.14
CA ALA A 48 -2.20 -6.02 3.48
C ALA A 48 -1.44 -7.06 4.32
N LEU A 49 -1.37 -6.83 5.63
CA LEU A 49 -0.73 -7.74 6.58
C LEU A 49 -1.55 -9.03 6.77
N ASP A 50 -2.88 -8.92 6.84
CA ASP A 50 -3.78 -10.07 6.96
C ASP A 50 -3.79 -10.94 5.69
N TYR A 51 -3.59 -10.32 4.53
CA TYR A 51 -3.47 -10.99 3.25
C TYR A 51 -2.11 -11.69 3.08
N ALA A 52 -1.04 -11.12 3.65
CA ALA A 52 0.31 -11.62 3.50
C ALA A 52 0.50 -13.02 4.10
N ARG A 53 1.23 -13.87 3.38
CA ARG A 53 1.60 -15.21 3.82
C ARG A 53 3.10 -15.27 4.12
N PRO A 54 3.57 -16.31 4.83
CA PRO A 54 5.01 -16.59 4.90
C PRO A 54 5.62 -16.61 3.49
N GLU A 55 6.81 -16.05 3.34
CA GLU A 55 7.53 -15.84 2.06
C GLU A 55 6.97 -14.73 1.14
N ASP A 56 5.96 -13.96 1.58
CA ASP A 56 5.57 -12.73 0.91
C ASP A 56 6.43 -11.54 1.34
N THR A 57 6.57 -10.57 0.43
CA THR A 57 7.30 -9.32 0.69
C THR A 57 6.35 -8.16 0.49
N LEU A 58 6.21 -7.34 1.54
CA LEU A 58 5.46 -6.10 1.51
C LEU A 58 6.37 -4.96 1.03
N VAL A 59 6.01 -4.35 -0.09
CA VAL A 59 6.65 -3.19 -0.69
C VAL A 59 5.79 -1.97 -0.38
N VAL A 60 6.39 -0.93 0.20
CA VAL A 60 5.69 0.26 0.69
C VAL A 60 6.12 1.49 -0.08
N TRP A 61 5.16 2.34 -0.44
CA TRP A 61 5.36 3.66 -1.04
C TRP A 61 4.66 4.74 -0.21
#